data_AF-A0A257ZKD2-F1
#
_entry.id   AF-A0A257ZKD2-F1
#
_cell.length_a   1.000
_cell.length_b   1.000
_cell.length_c   1.000
_cell.angle_alpha   90.00
_cell.angle_beta   90.00
_cell.angle_gamma   90.00
#
_symmetry.space_group_name_H-M   'P 1'
#
loop_
_entity.id
_entity.type
_entity.pdbx_description
1 polymer ?
#
loop_
_entity_poly.entity_id
_entity_poly.type
_entity_poly.pdbx_seq_one_letter_code
_entity_poly.pdbx_strand_id
1 'polypeptide(L)'
;MTAILRAEADLLWFGGIGTYVRASFESDAQVGDRANDAIRIAAGELRVKAVGEGANLGMTQRGRIEAARRGVRLNTDAIDNSAGVNTSDVEVNIKIALSTPVAEGVLSAPDRAALLGEMTDEVGHLVLRNNYLQTLALSLAQRSGTSDTAFQQRLMQMLEARGELDRGVEYLPTDSEVQERRARGEGLTRPELAVLLAYAKLSLYSELLASDVPD
;
A
#
# COMPACT_ATOMS: atom_id res chain seq x y z
N MET A 1 7.68 -3.57 -27.00
CA MET A 1 6.53 -2.63 -26.91
C MET A 1 6.61 -1.85 -25.61
N THR A 2 7.59 -0.95 -25.48
CA THR A 2 7.86 -0.17 -24.24
C THR A 2 7.36 1.27 -24.33
N ALA A 3 6.85 1.68 -25.49
CA ALA A 3 6.47 3.07 -25.77
C ALA A 3 5.43 3.63 -24.80
N ILE A 4 4.48 2.83 -24.34
CA ILE A 4 3.46 3.25 -23.36
C ILE A 4 4.11 3.61 -22.02
N LEU A 5 5.03 2.78 -21.52
CA LEU A 5 5.70 3.01 -20.23
C LEU A 5 6.67 4.20 -20.27
N ARG A 6 7.22 4.52 -21.45
CA ARG A 6 8.14 5.64 -21.68
C ARG A 6 7.45 6.90 -22.20
N ALA A 7 6.12 6.87 -22.33
CA ALA A 7 5.35 8.01 -22.80
C ALA A 7 5.43 9.16 -21.78
N GLU A 8 5.44 10.38 -22.30
CA GLU A 8 5.26 11.57 -21.46
C GLU A 8 3.77 11.73 -21.16
N ALA A 9 3.41 11.75 -19.89
CA ALA A 9 2.04 11.87 -19.42
C ALA A 9 2.00 12.40 -17.98
N ASP A 10 0.83 12.83 -17.52
CA ASP A 10 0.68 13.23 -16.11
C ASP A 10 0.57 12.02 -15.18
N LEU A 11 -0.20 11.00 -15.59
CA LEU A 11 -0.48 9.81 -14.81
C LEU A 11 -0.24 8.54 -15.64
N LEU A 12 0.52 7.60 -15.08
CA LEU A 12 0.54 6.21 -15.51
C LEU A 12 -0.26 5.36 -14.53
N TRP A 13 -1.27 4.64 -15.03
CA TRP A 13 -2.11 3.77 -14.21
C TRP A 13 -1.93 2.30 -14.60
N PHE A 14 -1.48 1.47 -13.66
CA PHE A 14 -1.36 0.03 -13.87
C PHE A 14 -2.69 -0.66 -13.52
N GLY A 15 -3.41 -1.13 -14.54
CA GLY A 15 -4.65 -1.90 -14.37
C GLY A 15 -4.51 -3.41 -14.66
N GLY A 16 -3.35 -3.87 -15.09
CA GLY A 16 -3.07 -5.27 -15.42
C GLY A 16 -2.00 -5.88 -14.51
N ILE A 17 -2.04 -7.21 -14.36
CA ILE A 17 -1.05 -7.96 -13.58
C ILE A 17 0.27 -8.03 -14.35
N GLY A 18 1.36 -7.67 -13.68
CA GLY A 18 2.71 -7.80 -14.21
C GLY A 18 3.63 -6.74 -13.63
N THR A 19 4.92 -7.04 -13.53
CA THR A 19 5.92 -6.09 -13.05
C THR A 19 6.62 -5.43 -14.23
N TYR A 20 6.15 -4.23 -14.58
CA TYR A 20 6.57 -3.51 -15.77
C TYR A 20 7.75 -2.57 -15.52
N VAL A 21 7.95 -2.16 -14.26
CA VAL A 21 9.02 -1.24 -13.90
C VAL A 21 9.85 -1.81 -12.76
N ARG A 22 11.17 -1.76 -12.91
CA ARG A 22 12.15 -2.14 -11.88
C ARG A 22 13.10 -0.99 -11.58
N ALA A 23 13.87 -1.09 -10.51
CA ALA A 23 15.01 -0.19 -10.32
C ALA A 23 16.06 -0.41 -11.41
N SER A 24 16.83 0.63 -11.71
CA SER A 24 17.92 0.60 -12.69
C SER A 24 19.01 -0.41 -12.33
N PHE A 25 19.18 -0.69 -11.03
CA PHE A 25 20.16 -1.64 -10.48
C PHE A 25 19.58 -3.05 -10.24
N GLU A 26 18.32 -3.29 -10.56
CA GLU A 26 17.75 -4.64 -10.63
C GLU A 26 17.92 -5.22 -12.03
N SER A 27 18.12 -6.52 -12.15
CA SER A 27 18.02 -7.27 -13.41
C SER A 27 16.63 -7.86 -13.56
N ASP A 28 16.20 -8.12 -14.80
CA ASP A 28 14.89 -8.73 -15.06
C ASP A 28 14.76 -10.11 -14.38
N ALA A 29 15.86 -10.87 -14.34
CA ALA A 29 15.93 -12.14 -13.65
C ALA A 29 15.67 -12.04 -12.13
N GLN A 30 16.08 -10.95 -11.48
CA GLN A 30 15.80 -10.73 -10.05
C GLN A 30 14.33 -10.40 -9.78
N VAL A 31 13.61 -9.85 -10.76
CA VAL A 31 12.20 -9.51 -10.56
C VAL A 31 11.29 -10.73 -10.63
N GLY A 32 11.68 -11.78 -11.38
CA GLY A 32 10.98 -13.06 -11.39
C GLY A 32 9.72 -13.14 -12.26
N ASP A 33 9.35 -12.05 -12.95
CA ASP A 33 8.19 -12.01 -13.86
C ASP A 33 8.62 -12.06 -15.33
N ARG A 34 8.97 -13.27 -15.78
CA ARG A 34 9.51 -13.50 -17.13
C ARG A 34 8.57 -13.11 -18.27
N ALA A 35 7.25 -13.13 -18.03
CA ALA A 35 6.27 -12.79 -19.05
C ALA A 35 6.38 -11.32 -19.50
N ASN A 36 6.88 -10.46 -18.61
CA ASN A 36 6.98 -9.02 -18.85
C ASN A 36 8.40 -8.53 -19.15
N ASP A 37 9.42 -9.40 -19.15
CA ASP A 37 10.83 -9.02 -19.38
C ASP A 37 11.02 -8.22 -20.68
N ALA A 38 10.41 -8.65 -21.78
CA ALA A 38 10.53 -7.98 -23.09
C ALA A 38 9.90 -6.57 -23.16
N ILE A 39 9.08 -6.21 -22.17
CA ILE A 39 8.42 -4.89 -22.09
C ILE A 39 8.78 -4.11 -20.82
N ARG A 40 9.59 -4.68 -19.92
CA ARG A 40 10.01 -4.04 -18.67
C ARG A 40 10.94 -2.87 -18.95
N ILE A 41 10.82 -1.82 -18.14
CA ILE A 41 11.71 -0.65 -18.18
C ILE A 41 12.32 -0.37 -16.80
N ALA A 42 13.41 0.39 -16.77
CA ALA A 42 13.93 0.93 -15.52
C ALA A 42 13.11 2.16 -15.07
N ALA A 43 13.02 2.37 -13.76
CA ALA A 43 12.27 3.49 -13.16
C ALA A 43 12.76 4.86 -13.64
N GLY A 44 14.06 4.99 -13.94
CA GLY A 44 14.65 6.20 -14.54
C GLY A 44 14.18 6.52 -15.96
N GLU A 45 13.49 5.60 -16.64
CA GLU A 45 12.95 5.79 -17.99
C GLU A 45 11.48 6.29 -17.97
N LEU A 46 10.87 6.39 -16.79
CA LEU A 46 9.55 6.98 -16.61
C LEU A 46 9.57 8.48 -16.91
N ARG A 47 8.57 8.95 -17.65
CA ARG A 47 8.37 10.38 -17.99
C ARG A 47 7.02 10.90 -17.49
N VAL A 48 6.57 10.36 -16.36
CA VAL A 48 5.28 10.69 -15.76
C VAL A 48 5.41 11.45 -14.45
N LYS A 49 4.40 12.27 -14.13
CA LYS A 49 4.38 13.02 -12.86
C LYS A 49 3.88 12.18 -11.69
N ALA A 50 2.98 11.24 -11.96
CA ALA A 50 2.42 10.33 -10.98
C ALA A 50 2.25 8.91 -11.54
N VAL A 51 2.30 7.93 -10.65
CA VAL A 51 1.96 6.53 -10.92
C VAL A 51 0.91 6.09 -9.91
N GLY A 52 -0.12 5.39 -10.40
CA GLY A 52 -1.07 4.66 -9.57
C GLY A 52 -1.08 3.17 -9.92
N GLU A 53 -1.10 2.31 -8.91
CA GLU A 53 -1.11 0.86 -9.08
C GLU A 53 -2.46 0.25 -8.69
N GLY A 54 -3.39 0.22 -9.65
CA GLY A 54 -4.69 -0.44 -9.50
C GLY A 54 -4.62 -1.98 -9.53
N ALA A 55 -3.55 -2.54 -10.08
CA ALA A 55 -3.22 -3.96 -10.04
C ALA A 55 -2.04 -4.22 -9.09
N ASN A 56 -1.83 -5.48 -8.73
CA ASN A 56 -0.72 -5.87 -7.88
C ASN A 56 0.60 -5.92 -8.67
N LEU A 57 1.67 -5.45 -8.02
CA LEU A 57 3.06 -5.57 -8.43
C LEU A 57 3.37 -4.95 -9.80
N GLY A 58 2.73 -3.84 -10.15
CA GLY A 58 3.04 -3.05 -11.35
C GLY A 58 4.50 -2.61 -11.42
N MET A 59 5.08 -2.34 -10.25
CA MET A 59 6.48 -1.95 -10.06
C MET A 59 7.14 -2.78 -8.96
N THR A 60 8.46 -3.00 -9.04
CA THR A 60 9.21 -3.49 -7.87
C THR A 60 9.26 -2.42 -6.79
N GLN A 61 9.40 -2.82 -5.52
CA GLN A 61 9.52 -1.86 -4.43
C GLN A 61 10.75 -0.96 -4.59
N ARG A 62 11.90 -1.52 -4.99
CA ARG A 62 13.11 -0.74 -5.31
C ARG A 62 12.86 0.24 -6.47
N GLY A 63 12.11 -0.17 -7.49
CA GLY A 63 11.69 0.67 -8.61
C GLY A 63 10.79 1.83 -8.17
N ARG A 64 9.86 1.59 -7.25
CA ARG A 64 9.02 2.65 -6.66
C ARG A 64 9.86 3.68 -5.90
N ILE A 65 10.82 3.21 -5.10
CA ILE A 65 11.72 4.08 -4.33
C ILE A 65 12.59 4.92 -5.26
N GLU A 66 13.14 4.33 -6.33
CA GLU A 66 13.92 5.07 -7.32
C GLU A 66 13.07 6.14 -8.04
N ALA A 67 11.87 5.77 -8.50
CA ALA A 67 10.94 6.71 -9.14
C ALA A 67 10.57 7.86 -8.20
N ALA A 68 10.29 7.56 -6.92
CA ALA A 68 9.97 8.56 -5.91
C ALA A 68 11.13 9.55 -5.68
N ARG A 69 12.38 9.04 -5.62
CA ARG A 69 13.59 9.88 -5.49
C ARG A 69 13.83 10.78 -6.70
N ARG A 70 13.33 10.38 -7.88
CA ARG A 70 13.36 11.18 -9.11
C ARG A 70 12.19 12.17 -9.22
N GLY A 71 11.31 12.24 -8.21
CA GLY A 71 10.21 13.20 -8.15
C GLY A 71 8.88 12.68 -8.69
N VAL A 72 8.78 11.41 -9.08
CA VAL A 72 7.50 10.78 -9.44
C VAL A 72 6.66 10.62 -8.17
N ARG A 73 5.37 10.97 -8.22
CA ARG A 73 4.44 10.78 -7.10
C ARG A 73 3.77 9.41 -7.17
N LEU A 74 3.99 8.57 -6.18
CA LEU A 74 3.43 7.21 -6.13
C LEU A 74 3.41 6.66 -4.70
N ASN A 75 2.55 5.68 -4.47
CA ASN A 75 2.53 4.85 -3.27
C ASN A 75 3.00 3.42 -3.62
N THR A 76 2.55 2.43 -2.85
CA THR A 76 2.54 1.02 -3.25
C THR A 76 1.15 0.64 -3.76
N ASP A 77 1.09 -0.44 -4.55
CA ASP A 77 -0.14 -1.14 -4.92
C ASP A 77 -1.08 -1.39 -3.74
N ALA A 78 -0.55 -1.85 -2.61
CA ALA A 78 -1.32 -2.11 -1.39
C ALA A 78 -2.04 -0.87 -0.81
N ILE A 79 -1.66 0.34 -1.23
CA ILE A 79 -2.38 1.57 -0.91
C ILE A 79 -3.38 1.88 -2.02
N ASP A 80 -2.93 1.86 -3.28
CA ASP A 80 -3.68 2.36 -4.43
C ASP A 80 -4.85 1.44 -4.84
N ASN A 81 -4.76 0.12 -4.59
CA ASN A 81 -5.80 -0.86 -4.95
C ASN A 81 -6.58 -1.43 -3.75
N SER A 82 -6.40 -0.86 -2.55
CA SER A 82 -6.94 -1.42 -1.31
C SER A 82 -8.47 -1.39 -1.17
N ALA A 83 -9.17 -0.60 -1.98
CA ALA A 83 -10.62 -0.47 -1.94
C ALA A 83 -11.37 -1.79 -2.13
N GLY A 84 -10.86 -2.71 -2.97
CA GLY A 84 -11.48 -4.02 -3.19
C GLY A 84 -11.50 -4.88 -1.94
N VAL A 85 -10.34 -5.00 -1.27
CA VAL A 85 -10.22 -5.75 0.01
C VAL A 85 -11.03 -5.07 1.11
N ASN A 86 -10.98 -3.73 1.18
CA ASN A 86 -11.72 -2.98 2.18
C ASN A 86 -13.24 -3.16 2.03
N THR A 87 -13.76 -3.21 0.80
CA THR A 87 -15.19 -3.47 0.54
C THR A 87 -15.58 -4.85 1.07
N SER A 88 -14.77 -5.87 0.77
CA SER A 88 -15.00 -7.23 1.26
C SER A 88 -14.98 -7.31 2.79
N ASP A 89 -14.05 -6.61 3.46
CA ASP A 89 -13.95 -6.59 4.91
C ASP A 89 -15.22 -6.02 5.57
N VAL A 90 -15.68 -4.85 5.11
CA VAL A 90 -16.92 -4.24 5.61
C VAL A 90 -18.13 -5.14 5.35
N GLU A 91 -18.24 -5.70 4.14
CA GLU A 91 -19.35 -6.58 3.78
C GLU A 91 -19.36 -7.88 4.60
N VAL A 92 -18.20 -8.48 4.86
CA VAL A 92 -18.09 -9.69 5.69
C VAL A 92 -18.52 -9.41 7.12
N ASN A 93 -18.13 -8.28 7.71
CA ASN A 93 -18.55 -7.91 9.06
C ASN A 93 -20.09 -7.76 9.17
N ILE A 94 -20.72 -7.16 8.16
CA ILE A 94 -22.19 -7.08 8.09
C ILE A 94 -22.79 -8.48 7.96
N LYS A 95 -22.24 -9.35 7.10
CA LYS A 95 -22.73 -10.73 6.93
C LYS A 95 -22.61 -11.55 8.21
N ILE A 96 -21.54 -11.36 9.00
CA ILE A 96 -21.36 -12.00 10.31
C ILE A 96 -22.43 -11.51 11.28
N ALA A 97 -22.67 -10.19 11.35
CA ALA A 97 -23.71 -9.61 12.21
C ALA A 97 -25.13 -10.12 11.87
N LEU A 98 -25.39 -10.38 10.60
CA LEU A 98 -26.67 -10.93 10.12
C LEU A 98 -26.78 -12.46 10.22
N SER A 99 -25.74 -13.17 10.67
CA SER A 99 -25.72 -14.64 10.68
C SER A 99 -26.74 -15.24 11.66
N THR A 100 -26.89 -14.68 12.87
CA THR A 100 -27.83 -15.17 13.89
C THR A 100 -29.30 -15.02 13.47
N PRO A 101 -29.78 -13.84 13.02
CA PRO A 101 -31.16 -13.70 12.54
C PRO A 101 -31.52 -14.65 11.39
N VAL A 102 -30.54 -14.95 10.51
CA VAL A 102 -30.74 -15.93 9.43
C VAL A 102 -30.85 -17.34 9.98
N ALA A 103 -29.97 -17.73 10.91
CA ALA A 103 -29.98 -19.05 11.54
C ALA A 103 -31.28 -19.32 12.32
N GLU A 104 -31.84 -18.27 12.95
CA GLU A 104 -33.10 -18.33 13.69
C GLU A 104 -34.35 -18.23 12.80
N GLY A 105 -34.18 -18.00 11.50
CA GLY A 105 -35.29 -17.86 10.55
C GLY A 105 -36.03 -16.52 10.64
N VAL A 106 -35.52 -15.56 11.40
CA VAL A 106 -36.06 -14.19 11.51
C VAL A 106 -35.80 -13.41 10.21
N LEU A 107 -34.66 -13.67 9.55
CA LEU A 107 -34.29 -13.05 8.28
C LEU A 107 -34.14 -14.12 7.18
N SER A 108 -34.93 -14.01 6.11
CA SER A 108 -34.80 -14.94 4.98
C SER A 108 -33.56 -14.63 4.13
N ALA A 109 -33.06 -15.61 3.37
CA ALA A 109 -31.93 -15.39 2.48
C ALA A 109 -32.18 -14.30 1.39
N PRO A 110 -33.38 -14.24 0.76
CA PRO A 110 -33.75 -13.13 -0.11
C PRO A 110 -33.75 -11.77 0.59
N ASP A 111 -34.33 -11.67 1.80
CA ASP A 111 -34.40 -10.40 2.54
C ASP A 111 -33.01 -9.95 2.98
N ARG A 112 -32.12 -10.88 3.37
CA ARG A 112 -30.71 -10.57 3.63
C ARG A 112 -30.02 -10.00 2.40
N ALA A 113 -30.27 -10.57 1.22
CA ALA A 113 -29.65 -10.07 -0.02
C ALA A 113 -30.17 -8.68 -0.38
N ALA A 114 -31.48 -8.42 -0.19
CA ALA A 114 -32.07 -7.10 -0.37
C ALA A 114 -31.46 -6.07 0.59
N LEU A 115 -31.35 -6.42 1.89
CA LEU A 115 -30.74 -5.55 2.90
C LEU A 115 -29.28 -5.23 2.58
N LEU A 116 -28.48 -6.22 2.17
CA LEU A 116 -27.10 -5.97 1.74
C LEU A 116 -27.05 -5.04 0.51
N GLY A 117 -28.00 -5.19 -0.42
CA GLY A 117 -28.12 -4.31 -1.58
C GLY A 117 -28.42 -2.86 -1.19
N GLU A 118 -29.32 -2.65 -0.22
CA GLU A 118 -29.66 -1.32 0.30
C GLU A 118 -28.46 -0.60 0.93
N MET A 119 -27.49 -1.34 1.50
CA MET A 119 -26.31 -0.78 2.17
C MET A 119 -25.15 -0.42 1.22
N THR A 120 -25.33 -0.58 -0.10
CA THR A 120 -24.25 -0.42 -1.09
C THR A 120 -23.60 0.97 -1.02
N ASP A 121 -24.41 2.03 -0.92
CA ASP A 121 -23.91 3.40 -0.92
C ASP A 121 -23.18 3.73 0.40
N GLU A 122 -23.69 3.26 1.54
CA GLU A 122 -23.03 3.41 2.84
C GLU A 122 -21.69 2.68 2.90
N VAL A 123 -21.64 1.43 2.41
CA VAL A 123 -20.38 0.67 2.31
C VAL A 123 -19.40 1.40 1.39
N GLY A 124 -19.87 1.89 0.24
CA GLY A 124 -19.08 2.71 -0.69
C GLY A 124 -18.48 3.94 -0.01
N HIS A 125 -19.27 4.69 0.75
CA HIS A 125 -18.80 5.86 1.48
C HIS A 125 -17.76 5.52 2.56
N LEU A 126 -17.97 4.43 3.32
CA LEU A 126 -17.01 3.98 4.34
C LEU A 126 -15.66 3.60 3.71
N VAL A 127 -15.70 2.85 2.61
CA VAL A 127 -14.50 2.43 1.87
C VAL A 127 -13.76 3.64 1.29
N LEU A 128 -14.46 4.55 0.62
CA LEU A 128 -13.86 5.75 0.04
C LEU A 128 -13.22 6.63 1.11
N ARG A 129 -13.91 6.83 2.25
CA ARG A 129 -13.37 7.60 3.38
C ARG A 129 -12.08 6.97 3.92
N ASN A 130 -12.06 5.65 4.11
CA ASN A 130 -10.87 4.96 4.61
C ASN A 130 -9.68 5.10 3.65
N ASN A 131 -9.92 4.89 2.34
CA ASN A 131 -8.88 5.02 1.30
C ASN A 131 -8.34 6.45 1.19
N TYR A 132 -9.19 7.46 1.36
CA TYR A 132 -8.76 8.85 1.39
C TYR A 132 -7.90 9.17 2.62
N LEU A 133 -8.28 8.70 3.81
CA LEU A 133 -7.53 8.94 5.04
C LEU A 133 -6.16 8.25 5.04
N GLN A 134 -6.07 7.04 4.49
CA GLN A 134 -4.81 6.30 4.37
C GLN A 134 -3.80 7.06 3.50
N THR A 135 -4.22 7.55 2.33
CA THR A 135 -3.35 8.33 1.43
C THR A 135 -3.01 9.72 2.00
N LEU A 136 -3.92 10.32 2.77
CA LEU A 136 -3.67 11.55 3.53
C LEU A 136 -2.62 11.34 4.62
N ALA A 137 -2.68 10.24 5.38
CA ALA A 137 -1.68 9.92 6.41
C ALA A 137 -0.26 9.86 5.83
N LEU A 138 -0.10 9.24 4.66
CA LEU A 138 1.17 9.23 3.93
C LEU A 138 1.62 10.62 3.48
N SER A 139 0.68 11.46 3.06
CA SER A 139 0.98 12.83 2.65
C SER A 139 1.45 13.69 3.82
N LEU A 140 0.82 13.53 4.99
CA LEU A 140 1.22 14.20 6.22
C LEU A 140 2.61 13.72 6.68
N ALA A 141 2.84 12.40 6.70
CA ALA A 141 4.12 11.82 7.08
C ALA A 141 5.26 12.24 6.14
N GLN A 142 5.02 12.27 4.83
CA GLN A 142 6.01 12.76 3.87
C GLN A 142 6.30 14.25 4.07
N ARG A 143 5.28 15.06 4.36
CA ARG A 143 5.43 16.52 4.57
C ARG A 143 6.25 16.85 5.81
N SER A 144 6.21 16.02 6.85
CA SER A 144 7.10 16.15 8.02
C SER A 144 8.59 15.99 7.65
N GLY A 145 8.89 15.27 6.58
CA GLY A 145 10.26 15.12 6.08
C GLY A 145 11.19 14.50 7.14
N THR A 146 12.30 15.18 7.43
CA THR A 146 13.34 14.68 8.34
C THR A 146 13.01 14.81 9.82
N SER A 147 11.95 15.54 10.20
CA SER A 147 11.56 15.68 11.62
C SER A 147 11.10 14.33 12.20
N ASP A 148 10.44 13.52 11.38
CA ASP A 148 9.80 12.28 11.82
C ASP A 148 10.71 11.05 11.64
N THR A 149 11.84 11.21 10.95
CA THR A 149 12.75 10.10 10.63
C THR A 149 13.24 9.34 11.86
N ALA A 150 13.48 10.03 12.98
CA ALA A 150 13.88 9.36 14.22
C ALA A 150 12.75 8.51 14.83
N PHE A 151 11.48 8.93 14.67
CA PHE A 151 10.32 8.14 15.11
C PHE A 151 10.09 6.95 14.18
N GLN A 152 10.23 7.15 12.87
CA GLN A 152 10.14 6.09 11.87
C GLN A 152 11.21 5.01 12.07
N GLN A 153 12.45 5.43 12.38
CA GLN A 153 13.54 4.51 12.71
C GLN A 153 13.23 3.68 13.97
N ARG A 154 12.76 4.32 15.05
CA ARG A 154 12.37 3.61 16.27
C ARG A 154 11.21 2.64 16.03
N LEU A 155 10.23 3.01 15.22
CA LEU A 155 9.13 2.14 14.84
C LEU A 155 9.67 0.90 14.11
N MET A 156 10.55 1.07 13.12
CA MET A 156 11.17 -0.07 12.42
C MET A 156 11.91 -0.99 13.38
N GLN A 157 12.74 -0.44 14.27
CA GLN A 157 13.49 -1.21 15.28
C GLN A 157 12.55 -1.97 16.24
N MET A 158 11.46 -1.33 16.68
CA MET A 158 10.47 -1.96 17.55
C MET A 158 9.78 -3.14 16.86
N LEU A 159 9.35 -2.96 15.60
CA LEU A 159 8.71 -4.01 14.81
C LEU A 159 9.67 -5.19 14.54
N GLU A 160 10.94 -4.90 14.24
CA GLU A 160 11.97 -5.94 14.09
C GLU A 160 12.20 -6.71 15.39
N ALA A 161 12.28 -6.02 16.53
CA ALA A 161 12.46 -6.65 17.84
C ALA A 161 11.29 -7.56 18.23
N ARG A 162 10.09 -7.29 17.71
CA ARG A 162 8.90 -8.13 17.87
C ARG A 162 8.80 -9.27 16.83
N GLY A 163 9.72 -9.32 15.87
CA GLY A 163 9.68 -10.27 14.75
C GLY A 163 8.57 -9.97 13.74
N GLU A 164 8.00 -8.76 13.77
CA GLU A 164 6.90 -8.34 12.91
C GLU A 164 7.39 -7.76 11.58
N LEU A 165 8.63 -7.27 11.52
CA LEU A 165 9.21 -6.64 10.33
C LEU A 165 10.59 -7.26 10.00
N ASP A 166 10.83 -7.48 8.71
CA ASP A 166 12.16 -7.69 8.15
C ASP A 166 12.43 -6.58 7.13
N ARG A 167 13.29 -5.61 7.48
CA ARG A 167 13.60 -4.48 6.59
C ARG A 167 14.31 -4.90 5.30
N GLY A 168 15.05 -6.00 5.31
CA GLY A 168 15.74 -6.51 4.13
C GLY A 168 14.76 -7.03 3.08
N VAL A 169 13.73 -7.74 3.52
CA VAL A 169 12.63 -8.23 2.67
C VAL A 169 11.80 -7.08 2.11
N GLU A 170 11.50 -6.09 2.96
CA GLU A 170 10.67 -4.95 2.60
C GLU A 170 11.42 -3.81 1.88
N TYR A 171 12.73 -3.97 1.70
CA TYR A 171 13.63 -2.98 1.10
C TYR A 171 13.59 -1.62 1.81
N LEU A 172 13.43 -1.64 3.13
CA LEU A 172 13.51 -0.46 3.99
C LEU A 172 14.98 -0.18 4.39
N PRO A 173 15.33 1.08 4.64
CA PRO A 173 16.71 1.44 4.94
C PRO A 173 17.16 0.93 6.33
N THR A 174 18.41 0.51 6.38
CA THR A 174 19.17 0.24 7.62
C THR A 174 19.37 1.52 8.43
N ASP A 175 19.75 1.38 9.70
CA ASP A 175 19.99 2.51 10.59
C ASP A 175 21.10 3.45 10.07
N SER A 176 22.15 2.89 9.49
CA SER A 176 23.23 3.66 8.85
C SER A 176 22.71 4.43 7.63
N GLU A 177 21.92 3.79 6.76
CA GLU A 177 21.34 4.46 5.59
C GLU A 177 20.35 5.56 5.99
N VAL A 178 19.57 5.35 7.05
CA VAL A 178 18.68 6.39 7.62
C VAL A 178 19.52 7.59 8.09
N GLN A 179 20.62 7.35 8.79
CA GLN A 179 21.49 8.41 9.29
C GLN A 179 22.15 9.20 8.15
N GLU A 180 22.65 8.51 7.13
CA GLU A 180 23.22 9.11 5.92
C GLU A 180 22.20 9.97 5.17
N ARG A 181 20.99 9.44 4.95
CA ARG A 181 19.90 10.17 4.30
C ARG A 181 19.52 11.42 5.09
N ARG A 182 19.40 11.30 6.41
CA ARG A 182 19.08 12.42 7.31
C ARG A 182 20.13 13.52 7.24
N ALA A 183 21.42 13.16 7.17
CA ALA A 183 22.51 14.13 7.01
C ALA A 183 22.43 14.90 5.67
N ARG A 184 21.82 14.31 4.63
CA ARG A 184 21.53 14.97 3.35
C ARG A 184 20.18 15.70 3.32
N GLY A 185 19.43 15.73 4.43
CA GLY A 185 18.09 16.32 4.47
C GLY A 185 17.01 15.45 3.80
N GLU A 186 17.28 14.17 3.58
CA GLU A 186 16.36 13.22 2.94
C GLU A 186 15.62 12.39 4.02
N GLY A 187 14.29 12.38 3.95
CA GLY A 187 13.45 11.45 4.72
C GLY A 187 13.15 10.15 3.98
N LEU A 188 12.22 9.35 4.51
CA LEU A 188 11.66 8.20 3.79
C LEU A 188 10.79 8.68 2.61
N THR A 189 10.81 7.91 1.53
CA THR A 189 9.94 8.11 0.36
C THR A 189 8.52 7.62 0.66
N ARG A 190 7.52 8.05 -0.12
CA ARG A 190 6.13 7.56 0.06
C ARG A 190 6.00 6.03 -0.03
N PRO A 191 6.66 5.31 -0.96
CA PRO A 191 6.62 3.84 -0.97
C PRO A 191 7.20 3.20 0.30
N GLU A 192 8.24 3.79 0.90
CA GLU A 192 8.79 3.32 2.18
C GLU A 192 7.82 3.61 3.34
N LEU A 193 7.20 4.80 3.35
CA LEU A 193 6.17 5.16 4.34
C LEU A 193 4.92 4.28 4.22
N ALA A 194 4.53 3.89 3.00
CA ALA A 194 3.39 3.02 2.74
C ALA A 194 3.59 1.63 3.35
N VAL A 195 4.78 1.05 3.18
CA VAL A 195 5.17 -0.19 3.84
C VAL A 195 5.11 -0.03 5.36
N LEU A 196 5.79 1.00 5.90
CA LEU A 196 5.84 1.19 7.35
C LEU A 196 4.45 1.40 7.96
N LEU A 197 3.55 2.12 7.27
CA LEU A 197 2.15 2.29 7.67
C LEU A 197 1.39 0.96 7.71
N ALA A 198 1.62 0.06 6.74
CA ALA A 198 0.99 -1.26 6.73
C ALA A 198 1.37 -2.07 7.97
N TYR A 199 2.67 -2.15 8.30
CA TYR A 199 3.15 -2.83 9.49
C TYR A 199 2.65 -2.19 10.79
N ALA A 200 2.63 -0.84 10.86
CA ALA A 200 2.10 -0.16 12.04
C ALA A 200 0.63 -0.52 12.29
N LYS A 201 -0.19 -0.59 11.22
CA LYS A 201 -1.60 -1.00 11.33
C LYS A 201 -1.74 -2.45 11.78
N LEU A 202 -0.94 -3.38 11.24
CA LEU A 202 -1.00 -4.80 11.62
C LEU A 202 -0.59 -5.01 13.07
N SER A 203 0.48 -4.34 13.52
CA SER A 203 0.95 -4.37 14.90
C SER A 203 -0.12 -3.82 15.84
N LEU A 204 -0.65 -2.63 15.55
CA LEU A 204 -1.70 -2.01 16.35
C LEU A 204 -2.98 -2.86 16.39
N TYR A 205 -3.39 -3.44 15.27
CA TYR A 205 -4.55 -4.33 15.21
C TYR A 205 -4.36 -5.55 16.13
N SER A 206 -3.17 -6.16 16.12
CA SER A 206 -2.85 -7.30 16.99
C SER A 206 -2.85 -6.92 18.46
N GLU A 207 -2.30 -5.74 18.80
CA GLU A 207 -2.34 -5.20 20.17
C GLU A 207 -3.77 -4.90 20.63
N LEU A 208 -4.62 -4.34 19.77
CA LEU A 208 -6.02 -4.06 20.09
C LEU A 208 -6.79 -5.35 20.38
N LEU A 209 -6.62 -6.39 19.56
CA LEU A 209 -7.25 -7.70 19.79
C LEU A 209 -6.79 -8.39 21.08
N ALA A 210 -5.57 -8.10 21.54
CA ALA A 210 -5.04 -8.63 22.79
C ALA A 210 -5.35 -7.75 24.01
N SER A 211 -5.97 -6.59 23.80
CA SER A 211 -6.33 -5.63 24.85
C SER A 211 -7.77 -5.79 25.31
N ASP A 212 -8.10 -5.18 26.45
CA ASP A 212 -9.47 -5.11 26.95
C ASP A 212 -10.35 -4.08 26.18
N VAL A 213 -9.89 -3.57 25.04
CA VAL A 213 -10.64 -2.65 24.17
C VAL A 213 -11.15 -3.42 22.95
N PRO A 214 -12.44 -3.35 22.57
CA PRO A 214 -13.48 -2.40 22.99
C PRO A 214 -14.64 -3.04 23.77
N ASP A 215 -14.37 -4.07 24.58
CA ASP A 215 -15.40 -4.70 25.43
C ASP A 215 -16.02 -3.70 26.43
#